data_AF-A0A7S0JGS9-F1
#
_entry.id   AF-A0A7S0JGS9-F1
#
_cell.length_a   1.000
_cell.length_b   1.000
_cell.length_c   1.000
_cell.angle_alpha   90.00
_cell.angle_beta   90.00
_cell.angle_gamma   90.00
#
_symmetry.space_group_name_H-M   'P 1'
#
loop_
_entity.id
_entity.type
_entity.pdbx_description
1 polymer ?
#
loop_
_entity_poly.entity_id
_entity_poly.type
_entity_poly.pdbx_seq_one_letter_code
_entity_poly.pdbx_strand_id
1 'polypeptide(L)'
;QCVLSAQYCERLNVHATAAAVRVGNCIDCSLFLCVNTPPLLWGENHRIALAPFGTVYEGLGEHMFSAQVCARLERNYWGQPLSSARPRQEAEEEAAGCALLPPSKYLPFHVPVEVPTEAADGQGVPPVCELPFEYAEALAACLRRLDDFHREVSALRGSGMREVQQALHFRFKEWLFGPCQ
;
A
#
# COMPACT_ATOMS: atom_id res chain seq x y z
N GLN A 1 -19.47 8.98 -11.64
CA GLN A 1 -18.65 7.76 -11.56
C GLN A 1 -17.18 8.15 -11.60
N CYS A 2 -16.40 7.74 -10.60
CA CYS A 2 -14.95 8.00 -10.53
C CYS A 2 -14.18 6.88 -11.26
N VAL A 3 -13.38 7.23 -12.27
CA VAL A 3 -12.55 6.28 -13.03
C VAL A 3 -11.10 6.73 -13.00
N LEU A 4 -10.18 5.83 -12.63
CA LEU A 4 -8.74 6.07 -12.66
C LEU A 4 -8.14 5.41 -13.90
N SER A 5 -7.29 6.14 -14.62
CA SER A 5 -6.57 5.65 -15.79
C SER A 5 -5.09 5.95 -15.66
N ALA A 6 -4.26 4.91 -15.57
CA ALA A 6 -2.80 5.02 -15.62
C ALA A 6 -2.31 4.46 -16.96
N GLN A 7 -1.59 5.28 -17.73
CA GLN A 7 -1.08 4.91 -19.05
C GLN A 7 0.34 5.40 -19.23
N TYR A 8 1.23 4.56 -19.75
CA TYR A 8 2.62 4.91 -20.04
C TYR A 8 3.36 5.47 -18.81
N CYS A 9 3.03 4.93 -17.62
CA CYS A 9 3.61 5.37 -16.36
C CYS A 9 4.78 4.47 -15.96
N GLU A 10 5.81 5.06 -15.37
CA GLU A 10 6.96 4.34 -14.82
C GLU A 10 7.20 4.74 -13.35
N ARG A 11 7.48 3.75 -12.49
CA ARG A 11 7.89 3.95 -11.08
C ARG A 11 6.92 4.80 -10.25
N LEU A 12 5.62 4.56 -10.39
CA LEU A 12 4.59 5.25 -9.61
C LEU A 12 4.08 4.42 -8.43
N ASN A 13 3.82 5.09 -7.31
CA ASN A 13 3.02 4.54 -6.22
C ASN A 13 1.70 5.31 -6.17
N VAL A 14 0.59 4.62 -6.45
CA VAL A 14 -0.75 5.23 -6.55
C VAL A 14 -1.62 4.68 -5.42
N HIS A 15 -2.13 5.58 -4.57
CA HIS A 15 -3.13 5.26 -3.56
C HIS A 15 -4.46 5.86 -3.99
N ALA A 16 -5.45 5.04 -4.33
CA ALA A 16 -6.70 5.55 -4.89
C ALA A 16 -7.94 4.71 -4.54
N THR A 17 -9.05 5.41 -4.36
CA THR A 17 -10.39 4.84 -4.32
C THR A 17 -11.13 5.23 -5.60
N ALA A 18 -11.68 4.27 -6.35
CA ALA A 18 -12.35 4.55 -7.61
C ALA A 18 -13.47 3.53 -7.89
N ALA A 19 -14.44 3.87 -8.74
CA ALA A 19 -15.43 2.90 -9.18
C ALA A 19 -14.81 1.88 -10.15
N ALA A 20 -13.90 2.33 -11.01
CA ALA A 20 -13.15 1.51 -11.95
C ALA A 20 -11.72 2.00 -12.15
N VAL A 21 -10.81 1.07 -12.45
CA VAL A 21 -9.39 1.35 -12.74
C VAL A 21 -9.00 0.66 -14.04
N ARG A 22 -8.25 1.39 -14.88
CA ARG A 22 -7.56 0.82 -16.03
C ARG A 22 -6.07 1.17 -16.00
N VAL A 23 -5.23 0.19 -16.27
CA VAL A 23 -3.77 0.32 -16.31
C VAL A 23 -3.30 -0.19 -17.66
N GLY A 24 -2.46 0.57 -18.35
CA GLY A 24 -1.86 0.07 -19.58
C GLY A 24 -0.50 0.64 -19.89
N ASN A 25 0.36 -0.20 -20.44
CA ASN A 25 1.73 0.15 -20.80
C ASN A 25 2.53 0.75 -19.62
N CYS A 26 2.32 0.26 -18.40
CA CYS A 26 2.98 0.75 -17.19
C CYS A 26 4.12 -0.18 -16.74
N ILE A 27 5.16 0.37 -16.11
CA ILE A 27 6.35 -0.36 -15.66
C ILE A 27 6.69 0.03 -14.22
N ASP A 28 6.97 -0.94 -13.36
CA ASP A 28 7.41 -0.70 -11.96
C ASP A 28 6.45 0.14 -11.13
N CYS A 29 5.13 -0.03 -11.32
CA CYS A 29 4.13 0.73 -10.59
C CYS A 29 3.47 -0.11 -9.48
N SER A 30 3.27 0.48 -8.31
CA SER A 30 2.45 -0.10 -7.24
C SER A 30 1.13 0.65 -7.11
N LEU A 31 0.02 -0.07 -7.09
CA LEU A 31 -1.33 0.49 -6.95
C LEU A 31 -2.00 -0.07 -5.69
N PHE A 32 -2.32 0.82 -4.76
CA PHE A 32 -3.04 0.55 -3.54
C PHE A 32 -4.50 1.00 -3.73
N LEU A 33 -5.42 0.05 -3.87
CA LEU A 33 -6.73 0.29 -4.47
C LEU A 33 -7.90 -0.11 -3.57
N CYS A 34 -8.94 0.71 -3.59
CA CYS A 34 -10.30 0.32 -3.20
C CYS A 34 -11.21 0.55 -4.40
N VAL A 35 -11.61 -0.54 -5.06
CA VAL A 35 -12.27 -0.48 -6.37
C VAL A 35 -13.47 -1.40 -6.45
N ASN A 36 -14.57 -0.91 -7.00
CA ASN A 36 -15.81 -1.69 -7.06
C ASN A 36 -16.00 -2.49 -8.34
N THR A 37 -14.98 -2.55 -9.19
CA THR A 37 -14.88 -3.42 -10.35
C THR A 37 -13.46 -3.98 -10.48
N PRO A 38 -13.28 -5.18 -11.06
CA PRO A 38 -11.98 -5.73 -11.39
C PRO A 38 -11.08 -4.72 -12.16
N PRO A 39 -9.85 -4.42 -11.70
CA PRO A 39 -8.93 -3.56 -12.44
C PRO A 39 -8.64 -4.13 -13.84
N LEU A 40 -8.75 -3.32 -14.88
CA LEU A 40 -8.44 -3.74 -16.25
C LEU A 40 -6.98 -3.42 -16.58
N LEU A 41 -6.17 -4.45 -16.81
CA LEU A 41 -4.84 -4.34 -17.40
C LEU A 41 -4.90 -4.60 -18.89
N TRP A 42 -4.32 -3.70 -19.67
CA TRP A 42 -4.23 -3.82 -21.12
C TRP A 42 -2.88 -3.35 -21.63
N GLY A 43 -2.48 -3.82 -22.82
CA GLY A 43 -1.14 -3.55 -23.36
C GLY A 43 -0.04 -4.23 -22.55
N GLU A 44 1.18 -3.71 -22.65
CA GLU A 44 2.40 -4.33 -22.12
C GLU A 44 2.75 -3.77 -20.74
N ASN A 45 2.29 -4.44 -19.68
CA ASN A 45 2.60 -4.04 -18.30
C ASN A 45 3.74 -4.90 -17.74
N HIS A 46 4.61 -4.30 -16.93
CA HIS A 46 5.74 -5.00 -16.33
C HIS A 46 5.89 -4.61 -14.85
N ARG A 47 6.02 -5.59 -13.96
CA ARG A 47 6.25 -5.37 -12.52
C ARG A 47 5.22 -4.43 -11.88
N ILE A 48 3.94 -4.65 -12.19
CA ILE A 48 2.84 -3.99 -11.50
C ILE A 48 2.55 -4.72 -10.19
N ALA A 49 2.50 -4.00 -9.09
CA ALA A 49 2.10 -4.53 -7.79
C ALA A 49 0.70 -4.00 -7.42
N LEU A 50 -0.21 -4.89 -7.03
CA LEU A 50 -1.55 -4.52 -6.53
C LEU A 50 -1.64 -4.78 -5.03
N ALA A 51 -2.16 -3.83 -4.30
CA ALA A 51 -2.35 -3.91 -2.85
C ALA A 51 -3.71 -3.32 -2.45
N PRO A 52 -4.25 -3.70 -1.29
CA PRO A 52 -5.44 -3.05 -0.76
C PRO A 52 -5.16 -1.59 -0.40
N PHE A 53 -6.18 -0.73 -0.50
CA PHE A 53 -6.08 0.66 -0.07
C PHE A 53 -5.85 0.76 1.44
N GLY A 54 -4.77 1.45 1.80
CA GLY A 54 -4.25 1.49 3.17
C GLY A 54 -4.10 2.88 3.72
N THR A 55 -5.06 3.77 3.47
CA THR A 55 -4.95 5.17 3.84
C THR A 55 -6.15 5.61 4.64
N VAL A 56 -5.90 6.45 5.65
CA VAL A 56 -6.91 7.06 6.52
C VAL A 56 -6.61 8.54 6.62
N TYR A 57 -7.61 9.38 6.40
CA TYR A 57 -7.56 10.81 6.65
C TYR A 57 -8.97 11.34 6.92
N GLU A 58 -9.06 12.53 7.53
CA GLU A 58 -10.33 13.18 7.83
C GLU A 58 -11.13 13.46 6.55
N GLY A 59 -12.42 13.11 6.53
CA GLY A 59 -13.27 13.27 5.35
C GLY A 59 -13.15 12.17 4.29
N LEU A 60 -12.26 11.17 4.46
CA LEU A 60 -12.16 10.03 3.52
C LEU A 60 -13.51 9.35 3.29
N GLY A 61 -14.29 9.13 4.35
CA GLY A 61 -15.62 8.52 4.25
C GLY A 61 -16.59 9.34 3.38
N GLU A 62 -16.59 10.67 3.52
CA GLU A 62 -17.43 11.58 2.75
C GLU A 62 -16.99 11.64 1.28
N HIS A 63 -15.68 11.65 1.03
CA HIS A 63 -15.13 11.61 -0.33
C HIS A 63 -15.50 10.30 -1.04
N MET A 64 -15.37 9.16 -0.35
CA MET A 64 -15.76 7.85 -0.90
C MET A 64 -17.27 7.78 -1.15
N PHE A 65 -18.09 8.28 -0.21
CA PHE A 65 -19.53 8.36 -0.37
C PHE A 65 -19.92 9.21 -1.59
N SER A 66 -19.33 10.40 -1.72
CA SER A 66 -19.56 11.32 -2.84
C SER A 66 -19.09 10.72 -4.17
N ALA A 67 -18.00 9.95 -4.17
CA ALA A 67 -17.50 9.21 -5.33
C ALA A 67 -18.31 7.93 -5.62
N GLN A 68 -19.26 7.58 -4.76
CA GLN A 68 -20.06 6.35 -4.79
C GLN A 68 -19.20 5.08 -4.78
N VAL A 69 -18.11 5.11 -4.00
CA VAL A 69 -17.20 3.97 -3.82
C VAL A 69 -17.54 3.26 -2.52
N CYS A 70 -17.83 1.96 -2.59
CA CYS A 70 -18.09 1.13 -1.43
C CYS A 70 -16.78 0.60 -0.84
N ALA A 71 -16.57 0.86 0.46
CA ALA A 71 -15.35 0.49 1.18
C ALA A 71 -15.36 -0.95 1.73
N ARG A 72 -16.49 -1.65 1.63
CA ARG A 72 -16.64 -3.03 2.14
C ARG A 72 -15.80 -4.01 1.33
N LEU A 73 -15.17 -4.95 2.01
CA LEU A 73 -14.27 -5.92 1.37
C LEU A 73 -14.95 -6.75 0.26
N GLU A 74 -16.21 -7.13 0.47
CA GLU A 74 -17.05 -7.89 -0.47
C GLU A 74 -17.28 -7.17 -1.81
N ARG A 75 -17.13 -5.85 -1.81
CA ARG A 75 -17.30 -4.98 -2.98
C ARG A 75 -15.97 -4.41 -3.45
N ASN A 76 -14.84 -4.86 -2.91
CA ASN A 76 -13.52 -4.38 -3.25
C ASN A 76 -12.75 -5.42 -4.08
N TYR A 77 -12.60 -5.15 -5.38
CA TYR A 77 -12.06 -6.07 -6.39
C TYR A 77 -10.58 -5.83 -6.72
N TRP A 78 -9.86 -5.05 -5.90
CA TRP A 78 -8.47 -4.65 -6.15
C TRP A 78 -7.53 -5.82 -6.49
N GLY A 79 -7.74 -6.98 -5.86
CA GLY A 79 -6.88 -8.17 -6.02
C GLY A 79 -7.31 -9.11 -7.14
N GLN A 80 -8.31 -8.73 -7.96
CA GLN A 80 -8.83 -9.56 -9.05
C GLN A 80 -8.69 -8.82 -10.40
N PRO A 81 -7.46 -8.62 -10.90
CA PRO A 81 -7.27 -7.94 -12.18
C PRO A 81 -7.78 -8.75 -13.37
N LEU A 82 -8.34 -8.07 -14.37
CA LEU A 82 -8.61 -8.62 -15.69
C LEU A 82 -7.50 -8.19 -16.64
N SER A 83 -6.84 -9.15 -17.29
CA SER A 83 -5.85 -8.86 -18.33
C SER A 83 -6.46 -9.02 -19.72
N SER A 84 -6.24 -8.05 -20.60
CA SER A 84 -6.59 -8.17 -22.02
C SER A 84 -5.51 -8.89 -22.85
N ALA A 85 -4.41 -9.32 -22.23
CA ALA A 85 -3.35 -10.08 -22.89
C ALA A 85 -3.84 -11.50 -23.26
N ARG A 86 -3.30 -12.07 -24.34
CA ARG A 86 -3.69 -13.41 -24.83
C ARG A 86 -3.47 -14.46 -23.74
N PRO A 87 -4.30 -15.53 -23.66
CA PRO A 87 -4.04 -16.66 -22.77
C PRO A 87 -2.69 -17.27 -23.17
N ARG A 88 -1.66 -16.98 -22.38
CA ARG A 88 -0.33 -17.60 -22.49
C ARG A 88 -0.35 -18.82 -21.59
N GLN A 89 0.21 -19.93 -22.09
CA GLN A 89 0.10 -21.26 -21.47
C GLN A 89 0.51 -21.27 -19.99
N GLU A 90 -0.10 -22.19 -19.25
CA GLU A 90 -0.14 -22.41 -17.78
C GLU A 90 1.19 -22.37 -17.00
N ALA A 91 2.35 -22.22 -17.66
CA ALA A 91 3.66 -22.12 -17.01
C ALA A 91 4.12 -20.69 -16.68
N GLU A 92 3.30 -19.68 -16.99
CA GLU A 92 3.65 -18.25 -16.95
C GLU A 92 2.69 -17.42 -16.06
N GLU A 93 2.28 -17.95 -14.90
CA GLU A 93 1.48 -17.18 -13.91
C GLU A 93 2.21 -15.89 -13.43
N GLU A 94 3.55 -15.87 -13.47
CA GLU A 94 4.37 -14.68 -13.23
C GLU A 94 4.45 -13.70 -14.42
N ALA A 95 3.98 -14.09 -15.62
CA ALA A 95 4.15 -13.30 -16.85
C ALA A 95 2.99 -12.33 -17.15
N ALA A 96 1.97 -12.24 -16.30
CA ALA A 96 0.87 -11.28 -16.46
C ALA A 96 1.30 -9.81 -16.25
N GLY A 97 2.59 -9.55 -15.99
CA GLY A 97 3.12 -8.21 -15.75
C GLY A 97 2.63 -7.59 -14.45
N CYS A 98 1.81 -8.31 -13.68
CA CYS A 98 1.07 -7.85 -12.53
C CYS A 98 1.00 -8.95 -11.46
N ALA A 99 1.30 -8.59 -10.22
CA ALA A 99 1.26 -9.47 -9.06
C ALA A 99 0.66 -8.75 -7.85
N LEU A 100 0.16 -9.50 -6.87
CA LEU A 100 -0.27 -8.93 -5.60
C LEU A 100 0.97 -8.60 -4.74
N LEU A 101 0.95 -7.46 -4.05
CA LEU A 101 2.00 -7.09 -3.12
C LEU A 101 2.00 -8.07 -1.94
N PRO A 102 3.13 -8.68 -1.58
CA PRO A 102 3.17 -9.56 -0.41
C PRO A 102 2.70 -8.82 0.86
N PRO A 103 1.85 -9.43 1.70
CA PRO A 103 1.38 -8.81 2.95
C PRO A 103 2.51 -8.30 3.86
N SER A 104 3.66 -8.98 3.85
CA SER A 104 4.85 -8.59 4.62
C SER A 104 5.50 -7.28 4.14
N LYS A 105 5.24 -6.86 2.91
CA LYS A 105 5.75 -5.61 2.31
C LYS A 105 4.71 -4.48 2.35
N TYR A 106 3.50 -4.75 2.84
CA TYR A 106 2.43 -3.77 2.91
C TYR A 106 2.65 -2.81 4.09
N LEU A 107 2.59 -1.51 3.79
CA LEU A 107 2.58 -0.44 4.78
C LEU A 107 1.47 0.56 4.45
N PRO A 108 0.65 0.97 5.44
CA PRO A 108 -0.32 2.03 5.27
C PRO A 108 0.35 3.34 4.84
N PHE A 109 -0.33 4.11 3.99
CA PHE A 109 0.12 5.45 3.60
C PHE A 109 -0.62 6.51 4.40
N HIS A 110 0.13 7.39 5.06
CA HIS A 110 -0.40 8.55 5.76
C HIS A 110 -0.44 9.76 4.84
N VAL A 111 -1.63 10.34 4.66
CA VAL A 111 -1.78 11.59 3.91
C VAL A 111 -1.39 12.75 4.82
N PRO A 112 -0.48 13.64 4.41
CA PRO A 112 -0.18 14.87 5.13
C PRO A 112 -1.31 15.89 4.89
N VAL A 113 -2.51 15.61 5.39
CA VAL A 113 -3.55 16.64 5.57
C VAL A 113 -3.22 17.41 6.85
N GLU A 114 -3.55 18.70 6.93
CA GLU A 114 -3.39 19.51 8.15
C GLU A 114 -3.87 18.71 9.36
N VAL A 115 -2.92 18.24 10.17
CA VAL A 115 -3.21 17.41 11.34
C VAL A 115 -3.82 18.35 12.37
N PRO A 116 -5.11 18.24 12.73
CA PRO A 116 -5.64 19.04 13.82
C PRO A 116 -4.80 18.73 15.06
N THR A 117 -4.42 19.75 15.83
CA THR A 117 -3.51 19.61 16.98
C THR A 117 -3.99 18.57 18.00
N GLU A 118 -5.28 18.23 18.00
CA GLU A 118 -5.92 17.23 18.85
C GLU A 118 -5.79 15.78 18.35
N ALA A 119 -5.45 15.55 17.07
CA ALA A 119 -5.22 14.22 16.50
C ALA A 119 -3.82 13.65 16.83
N ALA A 120 -2.98 14.41 17.54
CA ALA A 120 -1.69 13.95 18.05
C ALA A 120 -1.84 12.88 19.16
N ASP A 121 -3.03 12.74 19.74
CA ASP A 121 -3.31 11.82 20.85
C ASP A 121 -3.70 10.41 20.39
N GLY A 122 -3.00 9.84 19.41
CA GLY A 122 -2.90 8.38 19.17
C GLY A 122 -4.18 7.57 18.93
N GLN A 123 -5.37 8.16 19.00
CA GLN A 123 -6.66 7.55 18.70
C GLN A 123 -6.88 7.67 17.19
N GLY A 124 -6.16 6.82 16.45
CA GLY A 124 -6.31 6.75 15.00
C GLY A 124 -7.77 6.49 14.63
N VAL A 125 -8.29 7.27 13.70
CA VAL A 125 -9.58 7.01 13.06
C VAL A 125 -9.55 5.58 12.51
N PRO A 126 -10.57 4.74 12.77
CA PRO A 126 -10.58 3.38 12.24
C PRO A 126 -10.53 3.42 10.71
N PRO A 127 -9.84 2.45 10.07
CA PRO A 127 -9.71 2.45 8.63
C PRO A 127 -11.08 2.33 7.97
N VAL A 128 -11.37 3.25 7.04
CA VAL A 128 -12.63 3.28 6.29
C VAL A 128 -12.75 2.07 5.36
N CYS A 129 -11.63 1.67 4.74
CA CYS A 129 -11.53 0.47 3.92
C CYS A 129 -11.11 -0.72 4.77
N GLU A 130 -11.91 -1.77 4.74
CA GLU A 130 -11.58 -3.03 5.38
C GLU A 130 -10.40 -3.70 4.67
N LEU A 131 -9.48 -4.22 5.47
CA LEU A 131 -8.27 -4.90 5.00
C LEU A 131 -8.50 -6.42 5.00
N PRO A 132 -8.04 -7.18 3.99
CA PRO A 132 -8.05 -8.64 4.03
C PRO A 132 -7.28 -9.17 5.24
N PHE A 133 -7.69 -10.34 5.73
CA PHE A 133 -7.16 -10.93 6.96
C PHE A 133 -5.63 -11.06 6.94
N GLU A 134 -5.05 -11.53 5.83
CA GLU A 134 -3.61 -11.77 5.69
C GLU A 134 -2.80 -10.48 5.78
N TYR A 135 -3.33 -9.40 5.20
CA TYR A 135 -2.71 -8.08 5.26
C TYR A 135 -2.86 -7.45 6.65
N ALA A 136 -4.02 -7.63 7.30
CA ALA A 136 -4.25 -7.17 8.66
C ALA A 136 -3.34 -7.88 9.66
N GLU A 137 -3.18 -9.20 9.53
CA GLU A 137 -2.30 -10.00 10.39
C GLU A 137 -0.83 -9.61 10.19
N ALA A 138 -0.38 -9.49 8.94
CA ALA A 138 0.99 -9.08 8.63
C ALA A 138 1.30 -7.67 9.14
N LEU A 139 0.36 -6.72 8.99
CA LEU A 139 0.48 -5.37 9.53
C LEU A 139 0.54 -5.40 11.07
N ALA A 140 -0.36 -6.13 11.73
CA ALA A 140 -0.36 -6.25 13.18
C ALA A 140 0.94 -6.89 13.70
N ALA A 141 1.47 -7.90 13.02
CA ALA A 141 2.76 -8.49 13.33
C ALA A 141 3.92 -7.49 13.14
N CYS A 142 3.87 -6.65 12.11
CA CYS A 142 4.86 -5.60 11.89
C CYS A 142 4.80 -4.53 12.98
N LEU A 143 3.60 -4.08 13.36
CA LEU A 143 3.40 -3.10 14.43
C LEU A 143 3.88 -3.63 15.78
N ARG A 144 3.57 -4.90 16.12
CA ARG A 144 4.11 -5.54 17.32
C ARG A 144 5.65 -5.55 17.36
N ARG A 145 6.30 -5.93 16.25
CA ARG A 145 7.76 -5.89 16.14
C ARG A 145 8.32 -4.48 16.34
N LEU A 146 7.63 -3.47 15.82
CA LEU A 146 8.01 -2.07 15.96
C LEU A 146 7.85 -1.58 17.40
N ASP A 147 6.76 -1.97 18.08
CA ASP A 147 6.53 -1.65 19.50
C ASP A 147 7.54 -2.34 20.42
N ASP A 148 7.86 -3.61 20.15
CA ASP A 148 8.89 -4.35 20.88
C ASP A 148 10.25 -3.68 20.69
N PHE A 149 10.60 -3.31 19.46
CA PHE A 149 11.81 -2.55 19.16
C PHE A 149 11.83 -1.21 19.90
N HIS A 150 10.75 -0.42 19.88
CA HIS A 150 10.66 0.83 20.62
C HIS A 150 10.82 0.65 22.13
N ARG A 151 10.30 -0.45 22.68
CA ARG A 151 10.45 -0.79 24.10
C ARG A 151 11.89 -1.13 24.45
N GLU A 152 12.55 -1.96 23.65
CA GLU A 152 13.96 -2.31 23.80
C GLU A 152 14.85 -1.06 23.73
N VAL A 153 14.63 -0.20 22.73
CA VAL A 153 15.37 1.07 22.58
C VAL A 153 15.13 1.99 23.77
N SER A 154 13.89 2.05 24.28
CA SER A 154 13.56 2.89 25.44
C SER A 154 14.18 2.38 26.74
N ALA A 155 14.32 1.07 26.90
CA ALA A 155 15.02 0.46 28.04
C ALA A 155 16.54 0.75 28.05
N LEU A 156 17.11 1.05 26.88
CA LEU A 156 18.53 1.39 26.70
C LEU A 156 18.85 2.89 26.91
N ARG A 157 17.88 3.71 27.34
CA ARG A 157 18.05 5.13 27.66
C ARG A 157 18.91 5.34 28.93
N GLY A 158 20.19 4.98 28.85
CA GLY A 158 21.18 5.15 29.90
C GLY A 158 22.54 4.60 29.48
N SER A 159 22.62 3.30 29.22
CA SER A 159 23.80 2.59 28.71
C SER A 159 23.48 1.98 27.33
N GLY A 160 24.21 2.35 26.28
CA GLY A 160 24.06 1.75 24.94
C GLY A 160 23.28 2.58 23.89
N MET A 161 22.63 3.69 24.29
CA MET A 161 21.89 4.56 23.35
C MET A 161 22.77 5.09 22.20
N ARG A 162 24.05 5.36 22.48
CA ARG A 162 25.00 5.87 21.47
C ARG A 162 25.33 4.81 20.42
N GLU A 163 25.43 3.55 20.82
CA GLU A 163 25.70 2.41 19.92
C GLU A 163 24.47 2.12 19.04
N VAL A 164 23.27 2.16 19.62
CA VAL A 164 22.01 2.04 18.88
C VAL A 164 21.87 3.18 17.85
N GLN A 165 22.15 4.43 18.24
CA GLN A 165 22.14 5.56 17.31
C GLN A 165 23.15 5.37 16.17
N GLN A 166 24.36 4.90 16.46
CA GLN A 166 25.39 4.66 15.43
C GLN A 166 24.96 3.54 14.47
N ALA A 167 24.41 2.44 14.99
CA ALA A 167 23.91 1.33 14.18
C ALA A 167 22.73 1.76 13.29
N LEU A 168 21.76 2.49 13.85
CA LEU A 168 20.63 3.06 13.11
C LEU A 168 21.11 4.03 12.03
N HIS A 169 22.03 4.93 12.36
CA HIS A 169 22.58 5.90 11.40
C HIS A 169 23.33 5.21 10.25
N PHE A 170 24.08 4.15 10.57
CA PHE A 170 24.75 3.34 9.56
C PHE A 170 23.75 2.63 8.64
N ARG A 171 22.75 1.94 9.21
CA ARG A 171 21.69 1.28 8.44
C ARG A 171 20.86 2.24 7.61
N PHE A 172 20.60 3.43 8.13
CA PHE A 172 19.90 4.49 7.40
C PHE A 172 20.72 4.99 6.22
N LYS A 173 22.04 5.17 6.39
CA LYS A 173 22.94 5.49 5.27
C LYS A 173 23.00 4.38 4.23
N GLU A 174 23.07 3.11 4.65
CA GLU A 174 22.98 1.98 3.72
C GLU A 174 21.64 1.97 2.99
N TRP A 175 20.54 2.29 3.65
CA TRP A 175 19.24 2.37 2.99
C TRP A 175 19.16 3.54 1.98
N LEU A 176 19.75 4.70 2.31
CA LEU A 176 19.76 5.87 1.43
C LEU A 176 20.68 5.72 0.21
N PHE A 177 21.84 5.09 0.38
CA PHE A 177 22.93 5.09 -0.62
C PHE A 177 23.37 3.71 -1.08
N GLY A 178 22.86 2.65 -0.44
CA GLY A 178 23.12 1.28 -0.86
C GLY A 178 22.43 0.97 -2.19
N PRO A 179 22.96 0.01 -2.95
CA PRO A 179 22.28 -0.45 -4.16
C PRO A 179 20.89 -0.98 -3.77
N CYS A 180 19.84 -0.42 -4.38
CA CYS A 180 18.50 -0.99 -4.27
C CYS A 180 18.57 -2.46 -4.70
N GLN A 181 18.39 -3.39 -3.75
CA GLN A 181 18.16 -4.81 -4.03
C GLN A 181 16.68 -5.08 -4.29
#